data_AF-A0A3C1LJK7-F1
#
_entry.id   AF-A0A3C1LJK7-F1
#
_cell.length_a   1.000
_cell.length_b   1.000
_cell.length_c   1.000
_cell.angle_alpha   90.00
_cell.angle_beta   90.00
_cell.angle_gamma   90.00
#
_symmetry.space_group_name_H-M   'P 1'
#
loop_
_entity.id
_entity.type
_entity.pdbx_description
1 polymer ?
#
loop_
_entity_poly.entity_id
_entity_poly.type
_entity_poly.pdbx_seq_one_letter_code
_entity_poly.pdbx_strand_id
1 'polypeptide(L)' 'MTAQTIMLLLIVGLMAGMLSGLIGIGGGIIIVPALVYVLGYSQQQAQGTSLGLLLLP' A
#
# COMPACT_ATOMS: atom_id res chain seq x y z
N MET A 1 -13.16 -21.51 4.55
CA MET A 1 -11.93 -20.93 5.12
C MET A 1 -11.62 -21.71 6.40
N THR A 2 -10.56 -22.51 6.42
CA THR A 2 -10.16 -23.26 7.61
C THR A 2 -9.51 -22.32 8.64
N ALA A 3 -9.61 -22.63 9.94
CA ALA A 3 -9.08 -21.78 11.02
C ALA A 3 -7.57 -21.51 10.88
N GLN A 4 -6.82 -22.47 10.35
CA GLN A 4 -5.40 -22.35 10.07
C GLN A 4 -5.09 -21.26 9.02
N THR A 5 -5.93 -21.13 7.98
CA THR A 5 -5.77 -20.09 6.96
C THR A 5 -5.98 -18.70 7.56
N ILE A 6 -6.97 -18.53 8.44
CA ILE A 6 -7.26 -17.24 9.10
C ILE A 6 -6.07 -16.82 9.98
N MET A 7 -5.53 -17.76 10.76
CA MET A 7 -4.39 -17.52 11.63
C MET A 7 -3.13 -17.14 10.85
N LEU A 8 -2.89 -17.79 9.71
CA LEU A 8 -1.77 -17.47 8.82
C LEU A 8 -1.93 -16.07 8.20
N LEU A 9 -3.12 -15.72 7.71
CA LEU A 9 -3.40 -14.41 7.16
C LEU A 9 -3.22 -13.29 8.20
N LEU A 10 -3.61 -13.51 9.46
CA LEU A 10 -3.40 -12.55 10.54
C LEU A 10 -1.92 -12.27 10.78
N ILE A 11 -1.09 -13.32 10.88
CA ILE A 11 0.35 -13.16 11.11
C ILE A 11 1.00 -12.43 9.93
N VAL A 12 0.68 -12.83 8.70
CA VAL A 12 1.22 -12.19 7.49
C VAL A 12 0.78 -10.73 7.39
N GLY A 13 -0.50 -10.43 7.65
CA GLY A 13 -1.03 -9.07 7.62
C GLY A 13 -0.39 -8.15 8.66
N LEU A 14 -0.16 -8.64 9.89
CA LEU A 14 0.52 -7.90 10.95
C LEU A 14 1.97 -7.59 10.57
N MET A 15 2.71 -8.60 10.10
CA MET A 15 4.11 -8.44 9.69
C MET A 15 4.23 -7.49 8.49
N ALA A 16 3.39 -7.67 7.47
CA ALA A 16 3.37 -6.82 6.29
C ALA A 16 2.98 -5.37 6.64
N GLY A 17 1.99 -5.16 7.50
CA GLY A 17 1.57 -3.84 7.96
C GLY A 17 2.65 -3.13 8.78
N MET A 18 3.31 -3.85 9.69
CA MET A 18 4.41 -3.32 10.49
C MET A 18 5.61 -2.94 9.60
N LEU A 19 6.02 -3.82 8.68
CA LEU A 19 7.09 -3.55 7.72
C LEU A 19 6.74 -2.37 6.80
N SER A 20 5.51 -2.33 6.28
CA SER A 20 5.02 -1.25 5.42
C SER A 20 4.99 0.10 6.15
N GLY A 21 4.58 0.10 7.42
CA GLY A 21 4.61 1.30 8.27
C GLY A 21 6.03 1.78 8.58
N LEU A 22 6.96 0.86 8.87
CA LEU A 22 8.37 1.19 9.13
C LEU A 22 9.10 1.72 7.90
N ILE A 23 8.83 1.17 6.72
CA ILE A 23 9.45 1.59 5.45
C ILE A 23 8.77 2.87 4.90
N GLY A 24 7.67 3.33 5.50
CA GLY A 24 6.95 4.52 5.05
C GLY A 24 6.06 4.30 3.81
N ILE A 25 5.87 3.04 3.40
CA ILE A 25 5.02 2.65 2.26
C ILE A 25 3.53 2.99 2.53
N GLY A 26 3.15 3.10 3.81
CA GLY A 26 1.80 3.51 4.24
C GLY A 26 1.31 4.84 3.65
N GLY A 27 2.21 5.71 3.18
CA GLY A 27 1.85 6.94 2.46
C GLY A 27 1.06 6.70 1.17
N GLY A 28 1.21 5.54 0.52
CA GLY A 28 0.47 5.18 -0.70
C GLY A 28 -1.05 5.20 -0.54
N ILE A 29 -1.55 4.95 0.67
CA ILE A 29 -2.98 5.02 1.01
C ILE A 29 -3.51 6.45 0.89
N ILE A 30 -2.66 7.46 1.08
CA ILE A 30 -3.01 8.88 0.95
C ILE A 30 -2.61 9.41 -0.43
N ILE A 31 -1.45 9.01 -0.95
CA ILE A 31 -0.90 9.48 -2.22
C ILE A 31 -1.78 9.04 -3.40
N VAL A 32 -2.25 7.79 -3.44
CA VAL A 32 -3.09 7.31 -4.55
C VAL A 32 -4.41 8.09 -4.62
N PRO A 33 -5.22 8.22 -3.53
CA PRO A 33 -6.40 9.06 -3.56
C PRO A 33 -6.11 10.53 -3.90
N ALA A 34 -4.99 11.09 -3.42
CA ALA A 34 -4.60 12.45 -3.77
C ALA A 34 -4.33 12.59 -5.29
N LEU A 35 -3.57 11.68 -5.88
CA LEU A 35 -3.29 11.69 -7.32
C LEU A 35 -4.57 11.53 -8.16
N VAL A 36 -5.50 10.67 -7.72
CA VAL A 36 -6.75 10.41 -8.43
C VAL A 36 -7.75 11.55 -8.26
N TYR A 37 -8.06 11.94 -7.02
CA TYR A 37 -9.13 12.90 -6.74
C TYR A 37 -8.70 14.36 -6.83
N VAL A 38 -7.43 14.68 -6.53
CA VAL A 38 -6.92 16.06 -6.56
C VAL A 38 -6.26 16.36 -7.91
N LEU A 39 -5.45 15.44 -8.44
CA LEU A 39 -4.73 15.64 -9.71
C LEU A 39 -5.42 15.00 -10.93
N GLY A 40 -6.50 14.27 -10.75
CA GLY A 40 -7.28 13.69 -11.85
C GLY A 40 -6.59 12.54 -12.59
N TYR A 41 -5.61 11.88 -11.97
CA TYR A 41 -4.89 10.77 -12.60
C TYR A 41 -5.77 9.54 -12.70
N SER A 42 -5.58 8.75 -13.75
CA SER A 42 -6.20 7.42 -13.81
C SER A 42 -5.63 6.51 -12.72
N GLN A 43 -6.40 5.52 -12.27
CA GLN A 43 -5.98 4.60 -11.21
C GLN A 43 -4.65 3.92 -11.53
N GLN A 44 -4.43 3.50 -12.78
CA GLN A 44 -3.17 2.89 -13.21
C GLN A 44 -1.98 3.85 -13.11
N GLN A 45 -2.16 5.12 -13.51
CA GLN A 45 -1.12 6.13 -13.39
C GLN A 45 -0.81 6.44 -11.93
N ALA A 46 -1.84 6.63 -11.09
CA ALA A 46 -1.65 6.93 -9.68
C ALA A 46 -0.89 5.82 -8.93
N GLN A 47 -1.21 4.55 -9.23
CA GLN A 47 -0.51 3.40 -8.67
C GLN A 47 0.95 3.33 -9.15
N GLY A 48 1.20 3.52 -10.45
CA GLY A 48 2.56 3.54 -11.01
C GLY A 48 3.42 4.68 -10.45
N THR A 49 2.86 5.88 -10.33
CA THR A 49 3.55 7.05 -9.75
C THR A 49 3.81 6.86 -8.25
N SER A 50 2.86 6.31 -7.49
CA SER A 50 3.06 5.99 -6.07
C SER A 50 4.18 4.97 -5.87
N LEU A 51 4.27 3.95 -6.73
CA LEU A 51 5.38 2.98 -6.69
C LEU A 51 6.71 3.66 -7.07
N GLY A 52 6.72 4.51 -8.09
CA GLY A 52 7.91 5.27 -8.47
C GLY A 52 8.46 6.15 -7.35
N LEU A 53 7.58 6.74 -6.54
CA LEU A 53 7.94 7.55 -5.38
C LEU A 53 8.63 6.73 -4.27
N LEU A 54 8.32 5.43 -4.16
CA LEU A 54 9.00 4.50 -3.25
C LEU A 54 10.36 4.04 -3.76
N LEU A 55 10.63 4.17 -5.06
CA LEU A 55 11.92 3.84 -5.68
C LEU A 55 12.93 4.98 -5.55
N LEU A 56 12.45 6.22 -5.40
CA LEU A 56 13.31 7.39 -5.27
C LEU A 56 13.69 7.55 -3.79
N PRO A 57 14.97 7.37 -3.42
CA PRO A 57 15.43 7.42 -2.02
C PRO A 57 15.32 8.81 -1.39
#